data_AF-A0A0F2T9P0-F1
#
_entry.id   AF-A0A0F2T9P0-F1
#
_cell.length_a   1.000
_cell.length_b   1.000
_cell.length_c   1.000
_cell.angle_alpha   90.00
_cell.angle_beta   90.00
_cell.angle_gamma   90.00
#
_symmetry.space_group_name_H-M   'P 1'
#
loop_
_entity.id
_entity.type
_entity.pdbx_description
1 polymer ?
#
loop_
_entity_poly.entity_id
_entity_poly.type
_entity_poly.pdbx_seq_one_letter_code
_entity_poly.pdbx_strand_id
1 'polypeptide(L)'
;MAPVTLAERLAAAPSDSLSVADIASATGLSEFTVRRLIKDPQWPEGTVPEDAGEQRFARDACVKWMRAHQAARVDVTELPGADTDRVTITDIANRTGIARGTLSPMRTHYKDSSDPFPVGDALGTYSWGEVKAWLSRRHRRTGPRGTVEPPVATEKPATTPTSDVLTTAAIERLTGRGKEAVKTLVRRPEIADLSSGKVGRSRVWPAAALLPVLWRLGYLPESGPLSPEQTAVLVELGYLPETGKPSAEQAAVLRDFGYDQEGTVEHRAWLVGPVRSATELAAHYGVTLSAVSRRLKRGRETGDPLCPTPIETDEGTRYDPRAFDTFWRR
;
A
#
# COMPACT_ATOMS: atom_id res chain seq x y z
N MET A 1 0.23 39.49 -20.12
CA MET A 1 0.55 39.48 -18.68
C MET A 1 1.23 38.16 -18.36
N ALA A 2 2.41 38.19 -17.75
CA ALA A 2 3.12 36.96 -17.33
C ALA A 2 2.34 36.23 -16.22
N PRO A 3 2.39 34.89 -16.16
CA PRO A 3 1.70 34.13 -15.11
C PRO A 3 2.36 34.38 -13.75
N VAL A 4 1.54 34.77 -12.76
CA VAL A 4 2.00 35.02 -11.37
C VAL A 4 2.43 33.71 -10.70
N THR A 5 3.68 33.65 -10.25
CA THR A 5 4.32 32.51 -9.57
C THR A 5 3.73 32.28 -8.18
N LEU A 6 3.88 31.09 -7.57
CA LEU A 6 3.33 30.90 -6.20
C LEU A 6 4.15 31.69 -5.16
N ALA A 7 5.43 31.98 -5.44
CA ALA A 7 6.23 32.86 -4.60
C ALA A 7 5.65 34.29 -4.59
N GLU A 8 5.20 34.80 -5.75
CA GLU A 8 4.54 36.10 -5.84
C GLU A 8 3.17 36.09 -5.17
N ARG A 9 2.41 35.00 -5.28
CA ARG A 9 1.13 34.88 -4.56
C ARG A 9 1.30 34.80 -3.04
N LEU A 10 2.33 34.10 -2.56
CA LEU A 10 2.69 34.09 -1.14
C LEU A 10 3.19 35.44 -0.66
N ALA A 11 3.95 36.17 -1.49
CA ALA A 11 4.40 37.52 -1.15
C ALA A 11 3.24 38.52 -1.02
N ALA A 12 2.14 38.29 -1.75
CA ALA A 12 0.91 39.07 -1.67
C ALA A 12 -0.02 38.64 -0.50
N ALA A 13 0.36 37.63 0.30
CA ALA A 13 -0.45 37.19 1.43
C ALA A 13 -0.50 38.29 2.52
N PRO A 14 -1.68 38.52 3.15
CA PRO A 14 -1.91 39.67 4.04
C PRO A 14 -1.16 39.58 5.37
N SER A 15 -0.68 38.39 5.76
CA SER A 15 -0.03 38.15 7.05
C SER A 15 1.46 37.84 6.87
N ASP A 16 2.28 38.38 7.78
CA ASP A 16 3.73 38.13 7.82
C ASP A 16 4.07 36.73 8.38
N SER A 17 3.11 36.09 9.04
CA SER A 17 3.20 34.75 9.61
C SER A 17 2.06 33.89 9.08
N LEU A 18 2.39 32.80 8.39
CA LEU A 18 1.46 31.97 7.65
C LEU A 18 1.30 30.60 8.32
N SER A 19 0.06 30.19 8.57
CA SER A 19 -0.26 28.79 8.87
C SER A 19 -0.17 27.92 7.61
N VAL A 20 -0.31 26.60 7.79
CA VAL A 20 -0.47 25.66 6.65
C VAL A 20 -1.68 26.03 5.78
N ALA A 21 -2.78 26.47 6.39
CA ALA A 21 -3.99 26.90 5.69
C ALA A 21 -3.76 28.21 4.92
N ASP A 22 -3.03 29.16 5.50
CA ASP A 22 -2.69 30.42 4.84
C ASP A 22 -1.80 30.19 3.60
N ILE A 23 -0.81 29.29 3.72
CA ILE A 23 0.05 28.89 2.60
C ILE A 23 -0.77 28.17 1.52
N ALA A 24 -1.65 27.25 1.91
CA ALA A 24 -2.53 26.53 0.98
C ALA A 24 -3.44 27.50 0.21
N SER A 25 -4.07 28.44 0.91
CA SER A 25 -4.93 29.47 0.34
C SER A 25 -4.16 30.39 -0.62
N ALA A 26 -3.03 30.97 -0.18
CA ALA A 26 -2.23 31.90 -0.98
C ALA A 26 -1.64 31.23 -2.24
N THR A 27 -1.20 29.97 -2.13
CA THR A 27 -0.59 29.26 -3.27
C THR A 27 -1.63 28.54 -4.14
N GLY A 28 -2.84 28.31 -3.65
CA GLY A 28 -3.82 27.40 -4.24
C GLY A 28 -3.42 25.92 -4.15
N LEU A 29 -2.49 25.54 -3.27
CA LEU A 29 -2.15 24.14 -3.02
C LEU A 29 -3.11 23.52 -2.01
N SER A 30 -3.30 22.20 -2.04
CA SER A 30 -4.01 21.49 -0.97
C SER A 30 -3.20 21.52 0.33
N GLU A 31 -3.85 21.59 1.49
CA GLU A 31 -3.17 21.49 2.79
C GLU A 31 -2.30 20.25 2.95
N PHE A 32 -2.73 19.08 2.44
CA PHE A 32 -1.92 17.87 2.47
C PHE A 32 -0.58 18.04 1.75
N THR A 33 -0.59 18.68 0.58
CA THR A 33 0.62 18.97 -0.18
C THR A 33 1.51 19.94 0.59
N VAL A 34 0.96 20.98 1.20
CA VAL A 34 1.71 21.90 2.08
C VAL A 34 2.32 21.13 3.26
N ARG A 35 1.54 20.28 3.96
CA ARG A 35 2.03 19.42 5.05
C ARG A 35 3.13 18.44 4.63
N ARG A 36 3.21 18.09 3.35
CA ARG A 36 4.32 17.29 2.82
C ARG A 36 5.55 18.16 2.54
N LEU A 37 5.36 19.36 2.01
CA LEU A 37 6.44 20.32 1.77
C LEU A 37 7.13 20.75 3.07
N ILE A 38 6.35 20.99 4.13
CA ILE A 38 6.91 21.39 5.43
C ILE A 38 7.75 20.29 6.11
N LYS A 39 7.69 19.05 5.62
CA LYS A 39 8.54 17.94 6.09
C LYS A 39 9.88 17.89 5.36
N ASP A 40 10.08 18.73 4.34
CA ASP A 40 11.37 18.83 3.67
C ASP A 40 12.42 19.38 4.65
N PRO A 41 13.61 18.76 4.78
CA PRO A 41 14.65 19.21 5.70
C PRO A 41 15.13 20.64 5.43
N GLN A 42 14.95 21.15 4.21
CA GLN A 42 15.34 22.51 3.83
C GLN A 42 14.20 23.51 4.01
N TRP A 43 12.98 23.05 4.36
CA TRP A 43 11.84 23.93 4.60
C TRP A 43 12.11 24.88 5.78
N PRO A 44 11.72 26.15 5.71
CA PRO A 44 11.92 27.09 6.81
C PRO A 44 11.29 26.57 8.10
N GLU A 45 12.05 26.64 9.20
CA GLU A 45 11.57 26.24 10.52
C GLU A 45 10.33 27.06 10.89
N GLY A 46 9.28 26.36 11.31
CA GLY A 46 8.08 26.99 11.82
C GLY A 46 8.21 27.30 13.31
N THR A 47 7.69 28.44 13.74
CA THR A 47 7.49 28.70 15.16
C THR A 47 6.14 28.15 15.59
N VAL A 48 6.08 27.53 16.78
CA VAL A 48 4.82 27.13 17.41
C VAL A 48 4.40 28.28 18.32
N PRO A 49 3.29 28.99 18.05
CA PRO A 49 2.74 29.98 18.96
C PRO A 49 2.29 29.29 20.25
N GLU A 50 2.54 29.93 21.39
CA GLU A 50 2.24 29.40 22.73
C GLU A 50 0.75 29.09 22.94
N ASP A 51 -0.14 29.77 22.22
CA ASP A 51 -1.59 29.75 22.52
C ASP A 51 -2.45 28.78 21.70
N ALA A 52 -1.94 28.20 20.60
CA ALA A 52 -2.81 27.44 19.67
C ALA A 52 -2.23 26.11 19.14
N GLY A 53 -0.97 25.78 19.44
CA GLY A 53 -0.32 24.56 18.93
C GLY A 53 -0.21 24.48 17.39
N GLU A 54 -0.59 25.53 16.67
CA GLU A 54 -0.58 25.59 15.22
C GLU A 54 0.77 26.12 14.71
N GLN A 55 1.54 25.30 14.01
CA GLN A 55 2.82 25.71 13.44
C GLN A 55 2.64 26.85 12.42
N ARG A 56 3.32 27.99 12.62
CA ARG A 56 3.32 29.12 11.69
C ARG A 56 4.72 29.36 11.12
N PHE A 57 4.77 29.89 9.92
CA PHE A 57 6.00 30.10 9.16
C PHE A 57 6.11 31.55 8.71
N ALA A 58 7.31 32.14 8.79
CA ALA A 58 7.54 33.50 8.31
C ALA A 58 7.31 33.56 6.79
N ARG A 59 6.45 34.50 6.34
CA ARG A 59 6.08 34.67 4.92
C ARG A 59 7.32 34.79 4.03
N ASP A 60 8.27 35.63 4.41
CA ASP A 60 9.47 35.89 3.60
C ASP A 60 10.38 34.66 3.49
N ALA A 61 10.44 33.84 4.53
CA ALA A 61 11.17 32.58 4.51
C ALA A 61 10.49 31.56 3.61
N CYS A 62 9.16 31.44 3.67
CA CYS A 62 8.37 30.64 2.74
C CYS A 62 8.53 31.13 1.30
N VAL A 63 8.49 32.43 1.04
CA VAL A 63 8.68 33.03 -0.30
C VAL A 63 10.09 32.74 -0.82
N LYS A 64 11.13 32.91 0.00
CA LYS A 64 12.52 32.61 -0.38
C LYS A 64 12.71 31.13 -0.69
N TRP A 65 12.20 30.25 0.17
CA TRP A 65 12.24 28.81 -0.06
C TRP A 65 11.50 28.44 -1.34
N MET A 66 10.31 29.00 -1.52
CA MET A 66 9.49 28.81 -2.71
C MET A 66 10.21 29.30 -3.96
N ARG A 67 10.89 30.45 -3.98
CA ARG A 67 11.70 30.86 -5.14
C ARG A 67 12.84 29.87 -5.44
N ALA A 68 13.52 29.39 -4.40
CA ALA A 68 14.63 28.45 -4.54
C ALA A 68 14.17 27.04 -5.01
N HIS A 69 12.96 26.61 -4.63
CA HIS A 69 12.46 25.26 -4.89
C HIS A 69 11.33 25.21 -5.95
N GLN A 70 10.79 26.36 -6.37
CA GLN A 70 9.88 26.49 -7.52
C GLN A 70 10.60 26.46 -8.87
N ALA A 71 11.93 26.38 -8.89
CA ALA A 71 12.70 25.99 -10.07
C ALA A 71 12.25 24.63 -10.67
N ALA A 72 11.39 23.88 -9.98
CA ALA A 72 10.75 22.66 -10.48
C ALA A 72 9.50 22.88 -11.36
N ARG A 73 9.01 24.11 -11.55
CA ARG A 73 8.02 24.41 -12.59
C ARG A 73 8.75 24.87 -13.84
N VAL A 74 8.87 23.96 -14.80
CA VAL A 74 9.55 24.23 -16.07
C VAL A 74 8.82 25.33 -16.81
N ASP A 75 9.42 26.53 -16.89
CA ASP A 75 8.96 27.55 -17.83
C ASP A 75 9.39 27.11 -19.23
N VAL A 76 8.42 26.63 -19.99
CA VAL A 76 8.64 26.10 -21.33
C VAL A 76 9.19 27.17 -22.28
N THR A 77 8.96 28.45 -22.00
CA THR A 77 9.43 29.56 -22.85
C THR A 77 10.92 29.89 -22.66
N GLU A 78 11.50 29.49 -21.52
CA GLU A 78 12.92 29.70 -21.19
C GLU A 78 13.78 28.44 -21.44
N LEU A 79 13.16 27.35 -21.90
CA LEU A 79 13.85 26.10 -22.17
C LEU A 79 14.80 26.20 -23.38
N PRO A 80 16.08 25.78 -23.25
CA PRO A 80 17.05 25.88 -24.35
C PRO A 80 16.74 24.90 -25.50
N GLY A 81 17.15 25.29 -26.72
CA GLY A 81 17.11 24.46 -27.93
C GLY A 81 15.90 24.71 -28.84
N ALA A 82 16.08 24.41 -30.13
CA ALA A 82 15.10 24.67 -31.17
C ALA A 82 13.96 23.63 -31.17
N ASP A 83 12.75 24.03 -31.57
CA ASP A 83 11.59 23.12 -31.62
C ASP A 83 11.79 21.90 -32.52
N THR A 84 12.70 22.02 -33.50
CA THR A 84 13.07 20.96 -34.45
C THR A 84 14.10 19.97 -33.90
N ASP A 85 14.68 20.21 -32.71
CA ASP A 85 15.67 19.32 -32.11
C ASP A 85 15.09 17.92 -31.84
N ARG A 86 15.93 16.90 -32.04
CA ARG A 86 15.67 15.52 -31.59
C ARG A 86 16.43 15.28 -30.30
N VAL A 87 15.72 14.97 -29.23
CA VAL A 87 16.28 14.89 -27.88
C VAL A 87 16.00 13.54 -27.24
N THR A 88 16.95 13.00 -26.46
CA THR A 88 16.71 11.80 -25.65
C THR A 88 16.01 12.15 -24.33
N ILE A 89 15.50 11.16 -23.59
CA ILE A 89 14.96 11.40 -22.23
C ILE A 89 16.00 12.05 -21.31
N THR A 90 17.28 11.71 -21.48
CA THR A 90 18.37 12.32 -20.71
C THR A 90 18.52 13.79 -21.03
N ASP A 91 18.44 14.16 -22.32
CA ASP A 91 18.52 15.56 -22.75
C ASP A 91 17.32 16.35 -22.26
N ILE A 92 16.12 15.76 -22.31
CA ILE A 92 14.90 16.36 -21.74
C ILE A 92 15.09 16.59 -20.24
N ALA A 93 15.62 15.61 -19.50
CA ALA A 93 15.88 15.74 -18.07
C ALA A 93 16.86 16.89 -17.77
N ASN A 94 17.94 16.98 -18.53
CA ASN A 94 18.96 18.02 -18.37
C ASN A 94 18.42 19.42 -18.71
N ARG A 95 17.66 19.54 -19.81
CA ARG A 95 17.10 20.83 -20.26
C ARG A 95 15.98 21.33 -19.35
N THR A 96 15.20 20.43 -18.75
CA THR A 96 14.05 20.79 -17.91
C THR A 96 14.34 20.79 -16.41
N GLY A 97 15.45 20.21 -15.97
CA GLY A 97 15.73 19.95 -14.56
C GLY A 97 14.85 18.86 -13.93
N ILE A 98 13.92 18.25 -14.67
CA ILE A 98 13.10 17.14 -14.18
C ILE A 98 13.98 15.89 -14.12
N ALA A 99 14.04 15.24 -12.95
CA ALA A 99 14.79 14.00 -12.79
C ALA A 99 14.41 12.96 -13.84
N ARG A 100 15.41 12.33 -14.49
CA ARG A 100 15.21 11.28 -15.50
C ARG A 100 14.30 10.15 -15.03
N GLY A 101 14.41 9.77 -13.75
CA GLY A 101 13.57 8.75 -13.12
C GLY A 101 12.08 9.12 -13.00
N THR A 102 11.77 10.42 -13.09
CA THR A 102 10.42 10.99 -13.13
C THR A 102 9.88 11.09 -14.55
N LEU A 103 10.72 11.44 -15.53
CA LEU A 103 10.34 11.50 -16.95
C LEU A 103 10.11 10.13 -17.58
N SER A 104 10.96 9.14 -17.26
CA SER A 104 10.90 7.81 -17.87
C SER A 104 9.52 7.12 -17.71
N PRO A 105 8.89 7.12 -16.52
CA PRO A 105 7.54 6.56 -16.35
C PRO A 105 6.42 7.36 -17.01
N MET A 106 6.62 8.64 -17.36
CA MET A 106 5.55 9.47 -17.94
C MET A 106 5.06 8.91 -19.28
N ARG A 107 5.91 8.26 -20.05
CA ARG A 107 5.49 7.56 -21.29
C ARG A 107 4.45 6.50 -21.02
N THR A 108 4.72 5.65 -20.03
CA THR A 108 3.84 4.54 -19.68
C THR A 108 2.57 5.04 -19.00
N HIS A 109 2.69 5.99 -18.06
CA HIS A 109 1.54 6.48 -17.28
C HIS A 109 0.56 7.30 -18.12
N TYR A 110 1.02 7.93 -19.19
CA TYR A 110 0.18 8.81 -20.00
C TYR A 110 -0.15 8.20 -21.37
N LYS A 111 0.29 6.96 -21.67
CA LYS A 111 0.06 6.31 -22.96
C LYS A 111 -1.43 6.31 -23.36
N ASP A 112 -2.30 5.95 -22.42
CA ASP A 112 -3.74 5.82 -22.64
C ASP A 112 -4.52 7.03 -22.09
N SER A 113 -3.82 8.15 -21.85
CA SER A 113 -4.42 9.39 -21.35
C SER A 113 -4.97 10.25 -22.49
N SER A 114 -5.87 11.17 -22.16
CA SER A 114 -6.36 12.21 -23.09
C SER A 114 -5.27 13.22 -23.52
N ASP A 115 -4.09 13.19 -22.89
CA ASP A 115 -2.92 14.01 -23.27
C ASP A 115 -1.64 13.16 -23.16
N PRO A 116 -1.39 12.27 -24.15
CA PRO A 116 -0.31 11.32 -24.08
C PRO A 116 1.06 11.99 -24.18
N PHE A 117 2.05 11.38 -23.52
CA PHE A 117 3.45 11.82 -23.67
C PHE A 117 3.88 11.66 -25.13
N PRO A 118 4.67 12.60 -25.70
CA PRO A 118 5.12 12.52 -27.09
C PRO A 118 5.74 11.17 -27.45
N VAL A 119 5.43 10.68 -28.64
CA VAL A 119 5.91 9.37 -29.10
C VAL A 119 7.35 9.54 -29.60
N GLY A 120 8.25 8.69 -29.09
CA GLY A 120 9.63 8.65 -29.58
C GLY A 120 9.73 7.92 -30.91
N ASP A 121 10.77 8.21 -31.70
CA ASP A 121 11.09 7.41 -32.89
C ASP A 121 11.70 6.04 -32.54
N ALA A 122 12.06 5.29 -33.59
CA ALA A 122 12.74 4.00 -33.49
C ALA A 122 14.07 4.05 -32.70
N LEU A 123 14.70 5.23 -32.60
CA LEU A 123 15.94 5.45 -31.85
C LEU A 123 15.69 5.93 -30.41
N GLY A 124 14.42 6.09 -30.00
CA GLY A 124 14.04 6.55 -28.68
C GLY A 124 14.26 8.05 -28.44
N THR A 125 14.31 8.85 -29.52
CA THR A 125 14.39 10.32 -29.46
C THR A 125 13.02 10.96 -29.69
N TYR A 126 12.81 12.16 -29.14
CA TYR A 126 11.54 12.89 -29.16
C TYR A 126 11.72 14.23 -29.87
N SER A 127 10.65 14.73 -30.50
CA SER A 127 10.62 16.11 -30.99
C SER A 127 10.61 17.06 -29.79
N TRP A 128 11.57 17.98 -29.74
CA TRP A 128 11.65 18.93 -28.64
C TRP A 128 10.45 19.88 -28.60
N GLY A 129 9.96 20.33 -29.75
CA GLY A 129 8.74 21.13 -29.86
C GLY A 129 7.50 20.43 -29.29
N GLU A 130 7.32 19.14 -29.56
CA GLU A 130 6.21 18.35 -29.00
C GLU A 130 6.33 18.17 -27.49
N VAL A 131 7.55 17.95 -26.99
CA VAL A 131 7.83 17.84 -25.54
C VAL A 131 7.53 19.17 -24.84
N LYS A 132 7.95 20.30 -25.43
CA LYS A 132 7.63 21.65 -24.93
C LYS A 132 6.11 21.89 -24.94
N ALA A 133 5.43 21.58 -26.03
CA ALA A 133 3.98 21.70 -26.13
C ALA A 133 3.24 20.82 -25.12
N TRP A 134 3.71 19.59 -24.89
CA TRP A 134 3.13 18.69 -23.90
C TRP A 134 3.37 19.17 -22.46
N LEU A 135 4.59 19.60 -22.14
CA LEU A 135 4.92 20.20 -20.85
C LEU A 135 4.06 21.45 -20.60
N SER A 136 3.88 22.33 -21.60
CA SER A 136 3.08 23.55 -21.43
C SER A 136 1.59 23.25 -21.20
N ARG A 137 1.01 22.29 -21.92
CA ARG A 137 -0.36 21.80 -21.68
C ARG A 137 -0.50 21.21 -20.28
N ARG A 138 0.47 20.42 -19.85
CA ARG A 138 0.46 19.77 -18.55
C ARG A 138 0.69 20.74 -17.39
N HIS A 139 1.56 21.73 -17.55
CA HIS A 139 1.78 22.80 -16.57
C HIS A 139 0.53 23.67 -16.40
N ARG A 140 -0.29 23.86 -17.45
CA ARG A 140 -1.64 24.47 -17.32
C ARG A 140 -2.63 23.58 -16.56
N ARG A 141 -2.44 22.26 -16.56
CA ARG A 141 -3.34 21.26 -15.95
C ARG A 141 -3.03 20.97 -14.47
N THR A 142 -1.86 21.37 -13.98
CA THR A 142 -1.46 21.28 -12.55
C THR A 142 -1.37 22.67 -11.89
N GLY A 143 -2.50 23.38 -11.85
CA GLY A 143 -2.96 24.09 -10.65
C GLY A 143 -4.25 23.40 -10.18
N PRO A 144 -4.58 23.29 -8.88
CA PRO A 144 -5.67 22.41 -8.49
C PRO A 144 -7.05 22.93 -8.92
N ARG A 145 -7.73 22.07 -9.68
CA ARG A 145 -9.19 21.86 -9.83
C ARG A 145 -10.15 22.70 -8.96
N GLY A 146 -11.10 23.33 -9.65
CA GLY A 146 -12.51 23.57 -9.31
C GLY A 146 -13.15 24.17 -10.57
N THR A 147 -14.25 23.72 -11.17
CA THR A 147 -15.40 22.88 -10.79
C THR A 147 -15.89 22.12 -12.02
N VAL A 148 -16.47 20.92 -11.83
CA VAL A 148 -17.52 20.41 -12.73
C VAL A 148 -18.77 20.32 -11.85
N GLU A 149 -19.78 21.08 -12.21
CA GLU A 149 -21.14 21.05 -11.66
C GLU A 149 -21.85 19.74 -12.12
N PRO A 150 -22.79 19.18 -11.35
CA PRO A 150 -23.01 17.73 -11.27
C PRO A 150 -23.98 17.20 -12.34
N PRO A 151 -23.83 15.95 -12.79
CA PRO A 151 -24.97 15.21 -13.30
C PRO A 151 -25.72 14.53 -12.14
N VAL A 152 -27.03 14.71 -12.24
CA VAL A 152 -28.14 14.08 -11.52
C VAL A 152 -27.87 12.62 -11.09
N ALA A 153 -28.38 12.30 -9.90
CA ALA A 153 -28.44 10.98 -9.32
C ALA A 153 -28.80 9.89 -10.34
N THR A 154 -27.94 8.87 -10.41
CA THR A 154 -28.34 7.55 -10.92
C THR A 154 -27.87 6.52 -9.92
N GLU A 155 -28.77 5.60 -9.62
CA GLU A 155 -28.67 4.59 -8.59
C GLU A 155 -27.36 3.81 -8.62
N LYS A 156 -26.87 3.55 -7.41
CA LYS A 156 -25.73 2.73 -7.07
C LYS A 156 -25.91 1.30 -7.64
N PRO A 157 -25.08 0.83 -8.59
CA PRO A 157 -24.92 -0.60 -8.80
C PRO A 157 -23.94 -1.16 -7.76
N ALA A 158 -24.23 -2.37 -7.33
CA ALA A 158 -23.52 -3.10 -6.29
C ALA A 158 -22.01 -3.25 -6.55
N THR A 159 -21.27 -3.20 -5.45
CA THR A 159 -19.82 -3.34 -5.31
C THR A 159 -19.31 -4.62 -5.98
N THR A 160 -18.48 -4.49 -7.01
CA THR A 160 -17.67 -5.59 -7.56
C THR A 160 -16.22 -5.42 -7.06
N PRO A 161 -15.58 -6.42 -6.42
CA PRO A 161 -14.21 -6.29 -5.92
C PRO A 161 -13.22 -6.19 -7.10
N THR A 162 -12.45 -5.10 -7.17
CA THR A 162 -11.68 -4.70 -8.38
C THR A 162 -10.17 -4.93 -8.28
N SER A 163 -9.70 -5.88 -7.48
CA SER A 163 -8.26 -6.19 -7.39
C SER A 163 -8.00 -7.70 -7.43
N ASP A 164 -8.11 -8.34 -8.60
CA ASP A 164 -7.77 -9.78 -8.75
C ASP A 164 -6.24 -10.05 -8.82
N VAL A 165 -5.45 -9.15 -8.21
CA VAL A 165 -4.01 -9.08 -8.43
C VAL A 165 -3.26 -8.78 -7.14
N LEU A 166 -2.28 -9.63 -6.82
CA LEU A 166 -1.38 -9.52 -5.69
C LEU A 166 -0.09 -8.78 -6.07
N THR A 167 0.30 -7.80 -5.27
CA THR A 167 1.62 -7.15 -5.31
C THR A 167 2.56 -7.76 -4.27
N THR A 168 3.86 -7.48 -4.34
CA THR A 168 4.83 -7.90 -3.32
C THR A 168 4.44 -7.45 -1.90
N ALA A 169 3.87 -6.24 -1.76
CA ALA A 169 3.41 -5.75 -0.46
C ALA A 169 2.17 -6.49 0.06
N ALA A 170 1.25 -6.90 -0.84
CA ALA A 170 0.12 -7.74 -0.46
C ALA A 170 0.59 -9.13 -0.02
N ILE A 171 1.57 -9.73 -0.73
CA ILE A 171 2.17 -11.01 -0.36
C ILE A 171 2.90 -10.92 0.99
N GLU A 172 3.54 -9.79 1.29
CA GLU A 172 4.16 -9.51 2.59
C GLU A 172 3.15 -9.58 3.73
N ARG A 173 2.04 -8.84 3.61
CA ARG A 173 0.94 -8.87 4.60
C ARG A 173 0.31 -10.25 4.71
N LEU A 174 0.06 -10.92 3.59
CA LEU A 174 -0.57 -12.22 3.54
C LEU A 174 0.30 -13.31 4.20
N THR A 175 1.61 -13.29 3.99
CA THR A 175 2.52 -14.32 4.55
C THR A 175 3.05 -13.96 5.94
N GLY A 176 2.88 -12.71 6.38
CA GLY A 176 3.49 -12.19 7.61
C GLY A 176 5.03 -12.18 7.60
N ARG A 177 5.64 -12.37 6.43
CA ARG A 177 7.10 -12.41 6.26
C ARG A 177 7.60 -11.04 5.87
N GLY A 178 8.78 -10.65 6.36
CA GLY A 178 9.36 -9.36 5.99
C GLY A 178 9.72 -9.25 4.50
N LYS A 179 9.76 -8.02 3.98
CA LYS A 179 10.06 -7.66 2.60
C LYS A 179 11.16 -8.45 1.89
N GLU A 180 12.31 -8.67 2.54
CA GLU A 180 13.43 -9.41 1.92
C GLU A 180 13.13 -10.90 1.75
N ALA A 181 12.44 -11.52 2.72
CA ALA A 181 11.99 -12.90 2.60
C ALA A 181 10.98 -13.06 1.45
N VAL A 182 10.08 -12.09 1.29
CA VAL A 182 9.12 -12.07 0.19
C VAL A 182 9.82 -11.88 -1.16
N LYS A 183 10.84 -11.02 -1.25
CA LYS A 183 11.63 -10.87 -2.49
C LYS A 183 12.29 -12.18 -2.92
N THR A 184 12.82 -12.95 -1.97
CA THR A 184 13.39 -14.27 -2.25
C THR A 184 12.32 -15.26 -2.64
N LEU A 185 11.17 -15.24 -1.95
CA LEU A 185 10.01 -16.08 -2.25
C LEU A 185 9.54 -15.90 -3.69
N VAL A 186 9.29 -14.66 -4.11
CA VAL A 186 8.76 -14.36 -5.46
C VAL A 186 9.76 -14.55 -6.60
N ARG A 187 11.02 -14.89 -6.28
CA ARG A 187 12.05 -15.29 -7.24
C ARG A 187 12.11 -16.80 -7.45
N ARG A 188 11.45 -17.60 -6.62
CA ARG A 188 11.35 -19.05 -6.85
C ARG A 188 10.64 -19.30 -8.18
N PRO A 189 11.10 -20.23 -9.03
CA PRO A 189 10.53 -20.47 -10.36
C PRO A 189 9.01 -20.69 -10.30
N GLU A 190 8.56 -21.54 -9.38
CA GLU A 190 7.15 -21.88 -9.14
C GLU A 190 6.24 -20.66 -8.90
N ILE A 191 6.77 -19.56 -8.36
CA ILE A 191 6.03 -18.32 -8.10
C ILE A 191 6.33 -17.27 -9.17
N ALA A 192 7.57 -17.19 -9.65
CA ALA A 192 7.99 -16.23 -10.66
C ALA A 192 7.24 -16.43 -11.97
N ASP A 193 6.99 -17.68 -12.35
CA ASP A 193 6.31 -18.06 -13.61
C ASP A 193 4.81 -17.73 -13.59
N LEU A 194 4.21 -17.61 -12.40
CA LEU A 194 2.81 -17.19 -12.22
C LEU A 194 2.61 -15.67 -12.37
N SER A 195 3.69 -14.90 -12.56
CA SER A 195 3.57 -13.45 -12.67
C SER A 195 2.89 -13.07 -13.98
N SER A 196 1.82 -12.29 -13.90
CA SER A 196 1.13 -11.71 -15.06
C SER A 196 1.81 -10.46 -15.62
N GLY A 197 2.99 -10.11 -15.12
CA GLY A 197 3.79 -8.97 -15.58
C GLY A 197 4.02 -7.92 -14.50
N LYS A 198 3.96 -6.64 -14.88
CA LYS A 198 4.23 -5.51 -13.98
C LYS A 198 3.11 -4.48 -14.06
N VAL A 199 2.67 -3.99 -12.90
CA VAL A 199 1.83 -2.79 -12.77
C VAL A 199 2.68 -1.71 -12.12
N GLY A 200 3.05 -0.70 -12.92
CA GLY A 200 4.04 0.30 -12.51
C GLY A 200 5.42 -0.31 -12.28
N ARG A 201 5.99 -0.13 -11.08
CA ARG A 201 7.29 -0.70 -10.69
C ARG A 201 7.17 -2.08 -10.03
N SER A 202 5.96 -2.50 -9.70
CA SER A 202 5.72 -3.72 -8.95
C SER A 202 5.38 -4.86 -9.90
N ARG A 203 6.06 -5.99 -9.70
CA ARG A 203 5.63 -7.24 -10.30
C ARG A 203 4.29 -7.64 -9.67
N VAL A 204 3.43 -8.23 -10.48
CA VAL A 204 2.09 -8.63 -10.07
C VAL A 204 1.81 -10.10 -10.39
N TRP A 205 0.90 -10.67 -9.61
CA TRP A 205 0.46 -12.05 -9.73
C TRP A 205 -1.07 -12.11 -9.63
N PRO A 206 -1.76 -12.84 -10.53
CA PRO A 206 -3.19 -13.09 -10.37
C PRO A 206 -3.45 -13.79 -9.04
N ALA A 207 -4.42 -13.30 -8.26
CA ALA A 207 -4.69 -13.83 -6.93
C ALA A 207 -5.11 -15.30 -6.99
N ALA A 208 -6.03 -15.63 -7.92
CA ALA A 208 -6.51 -16.99 -8.14
C ALA A 208 -5.40 -18.00 -8.51
N ALA A 209 -4.31 -17.55 -9.14
CA ALA A 209 -3.19 -18.42 -9.51
C ALA A 209 -2.15 -18.55 -8.38
N LEU A 210 -1.85 -17.45 -7.68
CA LEU A 210 -0.78 -17.43 -6.68
C LEU A 210 -1.22 -18.00 -5.33
N LEU A 211 -2.46 -17.72 -4.90
CA LEU A 211 -2.96 -18.14 -3.59
C LEU A 211 -2.85 -19.66 -3.35
N PRO A 212 -3.32 -20.55 -4.26
CA PRO A 212 -3.16 -22.00 -4.09
C PRO A 212 -1.71 -22.44 -3.91
N VAL A 213 -0.78 -21.80 -4.61
CA VAL A 213 0.66 -22.13 -4.53
C VAL A 213 1.24 -21.70 -3.19
N LEU A 214 0.82 -20.55 -2.64
CA LEU A 214 1.25 -20.12 -1.31
C LEU A 214 0.73 -21.05 -0.20
N TRP A 215 -0.51 -21.54 -0.30
CA TRP A 215 -1.04 -22.54 0.62
C TRP A 215 -0.31 -23.88 0.51
N ARG A 216 -0.19 -24.42 -0.71
CA ARG A 216 0.50 -25.70 -0.97
C ARG A 216 1.95 -25.70 -0.48
N LEU A 217 2.63 -24.55 -0.54
CA LEU A 217 4.01 -24.40 -0.07
C LEU A 217 4.12 -24.08 1.44
N GLY A 218 3.01 -24.05 2.17
CA GLY A 218 2.98 -23.80 3.62
C GLY A 218 3.31 -22.36 4.02
N TYR A 219 3.12 -21.39 3.12
CA TYR A 219 3.28 -19.96 3.45
C TYR A 219 2.03 -19.35 4.09
N LEU A 220 0.91 -20.05 3.99
CA LEU A 220 -0.37 -19.72 4.59
C LEU A 220 -0.86 -20.89 5.44
N PRO A 221 -1.61 -20.66 6.52
CA PRO A 221 -2.13 -21.74 7.34
C PRO A 221 -3.15 -22.56 6.54
N GLU A 222 -3.00 -23.88 6.53
CA GLU A 222 -3.94 -24.82 5.87
C GLU A 222 -5.31 -24.83 6.56
N SER A 223 -5.35 -24.46 7.84
CA SER A 223 -6.56 -24.44 8.65
C SER A 223 -6.54 -23.41 9.76
N GLY A 224 -7.73 -23.12 10.31
CA GLY A 224 -7.97 -22.29 11.48
C GLY A 224 -7.84 -20.78 11.22
N PRO A 225 -7.85 -19.94 12.28
CA PRO A 225 -7.95 -18.49 12.12
C PRO A 225 -6.79 -17.91 11.34
N LEU A 226 -7.14 -17.17 10.29
CA LEU A 226 -6.23 -16.27 9.59
C LEU A 226 -5.86 -15.11 10.50
N SER A 227 -4.65 -14.58 10.36
CA SER A 227 -4.25 -13.36 11.05
C SER A 227 -5.13 -12.17 10.61
N PRO A 228 -5.20 -11.07 11.40
CA PRO A 228 -5.94 -9.88 11.00
C PRO A 228 -5.48 -9.32 9.64
N GLU A 229 -4.17 -9.32 9.38
CA GLU A 229 -3.60 -8.87 8.10
C GLU A 229 -3.94 -9.81 6.94
N GLN A 230 -3.89 -11.13 7.16
CA GLN A 230 -4.31 -12.12 6.16
C GLN A 230 -5.78 -11.95 5.79
N THR A 231 -6.62 -11.78 6.81
CA THR A 231 -8.05 -11.55 6.64
C THR A 231 -8.28 -10.27 5.86
N ALA A 232 -7.63 -9.17 6.23
CA ALA A 232 -7.73 -7.89 5.53
C ALA A 232 -7.36 -8.01 4.05
N VAL A 233 -6.26 -8.70 3.71
CA VAL A 233 -5.89 -8.90 2.30
C VAL A 233 -6.93 -9.73 1.56
N LEU A 234 -7.44 -10.83 2.14
CA LEU A 234 -8.45 -11.65 1.49
C LEU A 234 -9.81 -10.93 1.35
N VAL A 235 -10.12 -10.02 2.26
CA VAL A 235 -11.26 -9.09 2.14
C VAL A 235 -11.05 -8.09 1.00
N GLU A 236 -9.88 -7.46 0.91
CA GLU A 236 -9.52 -6.55 -0.20
C GLU A 236 -9.63 -7.22 -1.57
N LEU A 237 -9.32 -8.52 -1.63
CA LEU A 237 -9.42 -9.34 -2.84
C LEU A 237 -10.84 -9.88 -3.11
N GLY A 238 -11.77 -9.74 -2.17
CA GLY A 238 -13.14 -10.25 -2.28
C GLY A 238 -13.33 -11.74 -1.95
N TYR A 239 -12.30 -12.44 -1.49
CA TYR A 239 -12.37 -13.84 -1.07
C TYR A 239 -12.98 -14.02 0.34
N LEU A 240 -13.04 -12.96 1.13
CA LEU A 240 -13.72 -12.93 2.42
C LEU A 240 -14.63 -11.69 2.53
N PRO A 241 -15.72 -11.74 3.32
CA PRO A 241 -16.55 -10.57 3.59
C PRO A 241 -15.89 -9.65 4.62
N GLU A 242 -16.14 -8.33 4.53
CA GLU A 242 -15.63 -7.36 5.51
C GLU A 242 -16.10 -7.66 6.94
N THR A 243 -17.31 -8.22 7.09
CA THR A 243 -17.88 -8.63 8.38
C THR A 243 -18.69 -9.92 8.24
N GLY A 244 -18.76 -10.70 9.32
CA GLY A 244 -19.57 -11.92 9.38
C GLY A 244 -18.87 -13.17 8.83
N LYS A 245 -19.68 -14.19 8.50
CA LYS A 245 -19.19 -15.48 7.98
C LYS A 245 -19.07 -15.44 6.45
N PRO A 246 -18.09 -16.13 5.84
CA PRO A 246 -17.99 -16.25 4.39
C PRO A 246 -19.26 -16.83 3.78
N SER A 247 -19.62 -16.40 2.58
CA SER A 247 -20.68 -17.06 1.81
C SER A 247 -20.27 -18.50 1.45
N ALA A 248 -21.24 -19.34 1.07
CA ALA A 248 -20.96 -20.71 0.63
C ALA A 248 -20.01 -20.75 -0.58
N GLU A 249 -20.13 -19.78 -1.49
CA GLU A 249 -19.26 -19.63 -2.67
C GLU A 249 -17.84 -19.23 -2.25
N GLN A 250 -17.68 -18.23 -1.37
CA GLN A 250 -16.37 -17.82 -0.85
C GLN A 250 -15.68 -18.97 -0.10
N ALA A 251 -16.43 -19.72 0.72
CA ALA A 251 -15.92 -20.89 1.42
C ALA A 251 -15.57 -22.05 0.48
N ALA A 252 -16.24 -22.19 -0.67
CA ALA A 252 -15.86 -23.16 -1.69
C ALA A 252 -14.54 -22.75 -2.38
N VAL A 253 -14.41 -21.49 -2.78
CA VAL A 253 -13.20 -20.97 -3.42
C VAL A 253 -11.98 -21.09 -2.51
N LEU A 254 -12.11 -20.76 -1.22
CA LEU A 254 -11.01 -20.92 -0.27
C LEU A 254 -10.62 -22.39 -0.07
N ARG A 255 -11.59 -23.31 -0.07
CA ARG A 255 -11.30 -24.76 -0.04
C ARG A 255 -10.57 -25.22 -1.29
N ASP A 256 -10.94 -24.72 -2.48
CA ASP A 256 -10.23 -25.01 -3.72
C ASP A 256 -8.78 -24.49 -3.70
N PHE A 257 -8.52 -23.41 -2.96
CA PHE A 257 -7.16 -22.92 -2.72
C PHE A 257 -6.38 -23.74 -1.67
N GLY A 258 -7.02 -24.68 -0.97
CA GLY A 258 -6.42 -25.50 0.07
C GLY A 258 -6.59 -24.96 1.49
N TYR A 259 -7.46 -23.97 1.71
CA TYR A 259 -7.82 -23.48 3.04
C TYR A 259 -9.12 -24.11 3.53
N ASP A 260 -9.04 -24.87 4.62
CA ASP A 260 -10.23 -25.33 5.33
C ASP A 260 -10.42 -24.46 6.59
N GLN A 261 -11.44 -23.59 6.57
CA GLN A 261 -11.76 -22.72 7.70
C GLN A 261 -12.07 -23.52 8.98
N GLU A 262 -12.61 -24.73 8.84
CA GLU A 262 -12.89 -25.62 9.96
C GLU A 262 -11.74 -26.59 10.24
N GLY A 263 -10.75 -26.64 9.34
CA GLY A 263 -9.61 -27.55 9.32
C GLY A 263 -9.93 -28.92 8.75
N THR A 264 -8.86 -29.68 8.42
CA THR A 264 -8.99 -31.00 7.79
C THR A 264 -9.99 -31.87 8.56
N VAL A 265 -10.67 -32.81 7.88
CA VAL A 265 -11.61 -33.72 8.56
C VAL A 265 -10.94 -34.43 9.73
N GLU A 266 -9.66 -34.77 9.60
CA GLU A 266 -8.83 -35.31 10.67
C GLU A 266 -8.62 -34.32 11.81
N HIS A 267 -8.32 -33.05 11.52
CA HIS A 267 -8.19 -32.02 12.54
C HIS A 267 -9.53 -31.76 13.26
N ARG A 268 -10.65 -31.71 12.54
CA ARG A 268 -11.99 -31.61 13.13
C ARG A 268 -12.32 -32.81 14.01
N ALA A 269 -12.07 -34.02 13.51
CA ALA A 269 -12.25 -35.24 14.28
C ALA A 269 -11.35 -35.25 15.53
N TRP A 270 -10.13 -34.73 15.40
CA TRP A 270 -9.20 -34.59 16.52
C TRP A 270 -9.70 -33.58 17.56
N LEU A 271 -10.24 -32.43 17.13
CA LEU A 271 -10.79 -31.40 18.01
C LEU A 271 -12.05 -31.85 18.77
N VAL A 272 -12.84 -32.76 18.18
CA VAL A 272 -14.03 -33.38 18.80
C VAL A 272 -13.67 -34.66 19.58
N GLY A 273 -12.41 -35.10 19.50
CA GLY A 273 -11.93 -36.31 20.13
C GLY A 273 -11.85 -36.23 21.66
N PRO A 274 -11.41 -37.33 22.32
CA PRO A 274 -11.24 -37.35 23.78
C PRO A 274 -10.20 -36.35 24.25
N VAL A 275 -10.27 -35.99 25.54
CA VAL A 275 -9.28 -35.13 26.21
C VAL A 275 -7.86 -35.67 26.06
N ARG A 276 -6.88 -34.77 25.90
CA ARG A 276 -5.50 -35.11 25.55
C ARG A 276 -4.50 -34.73 26.62
N SER A 277 -3.48 -35.55 26.79
CA SER A 277 -2.30 -35.22 27.58
C SER A 277 -1.46 -34.14 26.90
N ALA A 278 -0.64 -33.42 27.69
CA ALA A 278 0.29 -32.43 27.14
C ALA A 278 1.29 -33.03 26.12
N THR A 279 1.62 -34.32 26.26
CA THR A 279 2.51 -35.05 25.33
C THR A 279 1.83 -35.29 23.98
N GLU A 280 0.57 -35.71 23.97
CA GLU A 280 -0.21 -35.88 22.72
C GLU A 280 -0.42 -34.54 22.02
N LEU A 281 -0.70 -33.47 22.77
CA LEU A 281 -0.78 -32.12 22.22
C LEU A 281 0.55 -31.71 21.57
N ALA A 282 1.68 -31.93 22.26
CA ALA A 282 2.99 -31.61 21.74
C ALA A 282 3.29 -32.35 20.42
N ALA A 283 2.95 -33.64 20.35
CA ALA A 283 3.08 -34.44 19.13
C ALA A 283 2.20 -33.91 17.99
N HIS A 284 0.93 -33.60 18.26
CA HIS A 284 -0.02 -33.09 17.26
C HIS A 284 0.42 -31.75 16.65
N TYR A 285 0.92 -30.82 17.46
CA TYR A 285 1.39 -29.51 17.00
C TYR A 285 2.86 -29.49 16.54
N GLY A 286 3.56 -30.63 16.58
CA GLY A 286 4.97 -30.71 16.18
C GLY A 286 5.91 -29.87 17.05
N VAL A 287 5.64 -29.76 18.35
CA VAL A 287 6.43 -28.98 19.30
C VAL A 287 6.91 -29.82 20.49
N THR A 288 7.79 -29.26 21.31
CA THR A 288 8.27 -29.97 22.51
C THR A 288 7.25 -29.88 23.66
N LEU A 289 7.21 -30.91 24.50
CA LEU A 289 6.39 -30.91 25.72
C LEU A 289 6.66 -29.66 26.58
N SER A 290 7.93 -29.29 26.74
CA SER A 290 8.32 -28.09 27.50
C SER A 290 7.76 -26.79 26.93
N ALA A 291 7.58 -26.69 25.60
CA ALA A 291 6.95 -25.52 24.98
C ALA A 291 5.46 -25.43 25.35
N VAL A 292 4.75 -26.55 25.28
CA VAL A 292 3.35 -26.67 25.71
C VAL A 292 3.19 -26.31 27.18
N SER A 293 3.97 -26.94 28.07
CA SER A 293 3.91 -26.68 29.51
C SER A 293 4.22 -25.23 29.87
N ARG A 294 5.24 -24.62 29.25
CA ARG A 294 5.62 -23.23 29.50
C ARG A 294 4.53 -22.26 29.06
N ARG A 295 3.90 -22.51 27.92
CA ARG A 295 2.81 -21.67 27.41
C ARG A 295 1.58 -21.76 28.29
N LEU A 296 1.16 -22.97 28.68
CA LEU A 296 0.07 -23.18 29.63
C LEU A 296 0.34 -22.53 30.98
N LYS A 297 1.57 -22.62 31.50
CA LYS A 297 1.97 -21.96 32.75
C LYS A 297 1.81 -20.44 32.64
N ARG A 298 2.33 -19.83 31.56
CA ARG A 298 2.20 -18.40 31.31
C ARG A 298 0.75 -17.95 31.18
N GLY A 299 -0.08 -18.72 30.46
CA GLY A 299 -1.52 -18.45 30.33
C GLY A 299 -2.22 -18.40 31.68
N ARG A 300 -1.92 -19.33 32.58
CA ARG A 300 -2.45 -19.35 33.96
C ARG A 300 -1.94 -18.18 34.80
N GLU A 301 -0.65 -17.89 34.75
CA GLU A 301 -0.03 -16.78 35.52
C GLU A 301 -0.58 -15.41 35.10
N THR A 302 -0.91 -15.25 33.83
CA THR A 302 -1.49 -14.01 33.29
C THR A 302 -3.00 -13.93 33.43
N GLY A 303 -3.66 -15.00 33.90
CA GLY A 303 -5.11 -15.09 33.99
C GLY A 303 -5.79 -15.02 32.62
N ASP A 304 -5.15 -15.53 31.56
CA ASP A 304 -5.75 -15.54 30.22
C ASP A 304 -7.06 -16.33 30.24
N PRO A 305 -8.23 -15.71 29.98
CA PRO A 305 -9.52 -16.39 30.03
C PRO A 305 -9.65 -17.53 29.02
N LEU A 306 -8.78 -17.57 28.01
CA LEU A 306 -8.75 -18.65 27.02
C LEU A 306 -7.80 -19.79 27.40
N CYS A 307 -7.01 -19.65 28.47
CA CYS A 307 -6.13 -20.72 28.91
C CYS A 307 -6.97 -21.97 29.30
N PRO A 308 -6.74 -23.13 28.68
CA PRO A 308 -7.57 -24.31 28.92
C PRO A 308 -7.42 -24.81 30.36
N THR A 309 -8.54 -25.14 30.98
CA THR A 309 -8.59 -25.68 32.34
C THR A 309 -8.05 -27.11 32.35
N PRO A 310 -7.13 -27.46 33.27
CA PRO A 310 -6.70 -28.85 33.44
C PRO A 310 -7.86 -29.72 33.92
N ILE A 311 -8.00 -30.90 33.30
CA ILE A 311 -8.97 -31.94 33.66
C ILE A 311 -8.17 -33.09 34.27
N GLU A 312 -8.36 -33.34 35.56
CA GLU A 312 -7.70 -34.46 36.23
C GLU A 312 -8.43 -35.77 35.87
N THR A 313 -7.66 -36.75 35.41
CA THR A 313 -8.13 -38.10 35.07
C THR A 313 -7.23 -39.13 35.76
N ASP A 314 -7.65 -40.40 35.78
CA ASP A 314 -6.84 -41.48 36.38
C ASP A 314 -5.47 -41.65 35.69
N GLU A 315 -5.36 -41.20 34.45
CA GLU A 315 -4.13 -41.22 33.64
C GLU A 315 -3.33 -39.90 33.73
N GLY A 316 -3.71 -38.99 34.63
CA GLY A 316 -3.08 -37.69 34.86
C GLY A 316 -3.83 -36.51 34.25
N THR A 317 -3.16 -35.34 34.21
CA THR A 317 -3.76 -34.09 33.74
C THR A 317 -3.95 -34.09 32.22
N ARG A 318 -5.18 -33.80 31.79
CA ARG A 318 -5.59 -33.70 30.39
C ARG A 318 -6.26 -32.37 30.06
N TYR A 319 -6.40 -32.09 28.77
CA TYR A 319 -6.97 -30.85 28.25
C TYR A 319 -7.96 -31.15 27.13
N ASP A 320 -9.03 -30.34 27.08
CA ASP A 320 -9.95 -30.33 25.95
C ASP A 320 -9.21 -29.86 24.67
N PRO A 321 -9.19 -30.67 23.58
CA PRO A 321 -8.44 -30.35 22.37
C PRO A 321 -8.86 -29.03 21.73
N ARG A 322 -10.16 -28.72 21.77
CA ARG A 322 -10.74 -27.53 21.15
C ARG A 322 -10.41 -26.25 21.92
N ALA A 323 -10.49 -26.30 23.25
CA ALA A 323 -10.05 -25.22 24.11
C ALA A 323 -8.54 -24.98 23.97
N PHE A 324 -7.74 -26.05 23.90
CA PHE A 324 -6.30 -25.94 23.70
C PHE A 324 -5.95 -25.36 22.33
N ASP A 325 -6.59 -25.80 21.24
CA ASP A 325 -6.33 -25.28 19.89
C ASP A 325 -6.60 -23.77 19.80
N THR A 326 -7.72 -23.34 20.40
CA THR A 326 -8.09 -21.91 20.48
C THR A 326 -7.03 -21.10 21.22
N PHE A 327 -6.51 -21.62 22.34
CA PHE A 327 -5.44 -21.00 23.11
C PHE A 327 -4.08 -21.01 22.39
N TRP A 328 -3.78 -22.08 21.67
CA TRP A 328 -2.48 -22.32 21.05
C TRP A 328 -2.26 -21.44 19.82
N ARG A 329 -3.30 -21.23 19.01
CA ARG A 329 -3.24 -20.47 17.75
C ARG A 329 -3.16 -18.95 17.91
N ARG A 330 -3.32 -18.44 19.13
CA ARG A 330 -3.25 -17.02 19.46
C ARG A 330 -1.82 -16.50 19.58
#